data_AF-A0A2G5VBE3-F1
#
_entry.id   AF-A0A2G5VBE3-F1
#
_cell.length_a   1.000
_cell.length_b   1.000
_cell.length_c   1.000
_cell.angle_alpha   90.00
_cell.angle_beta   90.00
_cell.angle_gamma   90.00
#
_symmetry.space_group_name_H-M   'P 1'
#
loop_
_entity.id
_entity.type
_entity.pdbx_description
1 polymer ?
#
loop_
_entity_poly.entity_id
_entity_poly.type
_entity_poly.pdbx_seq_one_letter_code
_entity_poly.pdbx_strand_id
1 'polypeptide(L)'
;MVVNKDIKNTYISERIDAIFELSLTPNYNEIVKESVAPENSEIEEEIPIDDIFKPSEQHDEILVIGKQKLHVSKAFLSFHSEFFEALFSNNSRGNKLKEIPIKEVTYKDFAVFCSSFYPNPVFPNDETVEKLLEMSRRFLVSSVTGIVEYHLIHNSRIPNEKMIWLADEYEMANLLKKCVQNIDSIEAAKELQETPEYAKLSNDAKAMVLDRIMQFI
;
A
#
# COMPACT_ATOMS: atom_id res chain seq x y z
N MET A 1 -52.10 -1.19 -41.53
CA MET A 1 -51.41 -0.26 -42.45
C MET A 1 -50.32 0.43 -41.65
N VAL A 2 -49.04 0.08 -41.85
CA VAL A 2 -47.97 0.91 -42.50
C VAL A 2 -47.95 2.34 -41.93
N VAL A 3 -46.86 2.92 -41.40
CA VAL A 3 -45.52 3.13 -42.00
C VAL A 3 -44.49 3.55 -40.92
N ASN A 4 -43.27 3.00 -41.04
CA ASN A 4 -42.00 3.49 -40.45
C ASN A 4 -41.52 4.80 -41.11
N LYS A 5 -40.89 5.73 -40.37
CA LYS A 5 -39.68 6.46 -40.84
C LYS A 5 -39.07 7.44 -39.81
N ASP A 6 -37.88 7.06 -39.35
CA ASP A 6 -36.61 7.82 -39.34
C ASP A 6 -36.50 9.25 -38.77
N ILE A 7 -35.78 9.32 -37.64
CA ILE A 7 -34.50 10.04 -37.40
C ILE A 7 -34.24 11.31 -38.23
N LYS A 8 -34.13 12.46 -37.54
CA LYS A 8 -33.08 13.47 -37.82
C LYS A 8 -32.47 14.03 -36.54
N ASN A 9 -31.19 13.72 -36.42
CA ASN A 9 -30.17 14.30 -35.54
C ASN A 9 -29.95 15.78 -35.89
N THR A 10 -29.94 16.70 -34.92
CA THR A 10 -29.14 17.94 -34.97
C THR A 10 -28.90 18.48 -33.55
N TYR A 11 -27.64 18.73 -33.26
CA TYR A 11 -27.02 19.18 -32.00
C TYR A 11 -27.42 20.59 -31.56
N ILE A 12 -27.31 20.85 -30.23
CA ILE A 12 -26.74 22.03 -29.52
C ILE A 12 -27.23 21.92 -28.05
N SER A 13 -26.42 21.38 -27.13
CA SER A 13 -25.48 22.11 -26.24
C SER A 13 -26.18 22.97 -25.17
N GLU A 14 -26.44 22.39 -24.01
CA GLU A 14 -26.39 23.10 -22.72
C GLU A 14 -25.74 22.19 -21.66
N ARG A 15 -24.49 22.52 -21.32
CA ARG A 15 -23.76 21.98 -20.16
C ARG A 15 -24.46 22.47 -18.90
N ILE A 16 -24.87 21.55 -18.03
CA ILE A 16 -25.09 21.86 -16.61
C ILE A 16 -23.86 21.35 -15.88
N ASP A 17 -22.94 22.27 -15.60
CA ASP A 17 -21.81 22.04 -14.70
C ASP A 17 -22.36 21.94 -13.27
N ALA A 18 -22.60 20.72 -12.80
CA ALA A 18 -22.84 20.45 -11.39
C ALA A 18 -21.49 20.26 -10.69
N ILE A 19 -20.95 21.35 -10.14
CA ILE A 19 -19.85 21.29 -9.18
C ILE A 19 -20.45 20.82 -7.85
N PHE A 20 -20.18 19.58 -7.48
CA PHE A 20 -20.53 19.04 -6.16
C PHE A 20 -19.33 19.30 -5.24
N GLU A 21 -19.36 20.40 -4.49
CA GLU A 21 -18.38 20.62 -3.41
C GLU A 21 -18.68 19.66 -2.26
N LEU A 22 -17.95 18.54 -2.20
CA LEU A 22 -17.89 17.69 -1.02
C LEU A 22 -17.01 18.38 0.02
N SER A 23 -17.62 19.15 0.93
CA SER A 23 -16.94 19.60 2.15
C SER A 23 -16.78 18.41 3.10
N LEU A 24 -15.65 17.71 3.03
CA LEU A 24 -15.28 16.69 3.99
C LEU A 24 -14.67 17.35 5.23
N THR A 25 -15.51 17.79 6.16
CA THR A 25 -15.10 17.98 7.55
C THR A 25 -15.72 16.87 8.39
N PRO A 26 -14.94 15.95 8.97
CA PRO A 26 -15.50 14.95 9.86
C PRO A 26 -15.94 15.64 11.17
N ASN A 27 -17.24 15.60 11.45
CA ASN A 27 -17.82 16.14 12.69
C ASN A 27 -17.59 15.14 13.84
N TYR A 28 -16.41 15.19 14.45
CA TYR A 28 -15.97 14.32 15.55
C TYR A 28 -16.59 14.65 16.92
N ASN A 29 -17.56 15.57 17.01
CA ASN A 29 -17.95 16.16 18.30
C ASN A 29 -19.26 15.65 18.92
N GLU A 30 -19.94 14.63 18.37
CA GLU A 30 -21.21 14.15 18.95
C GLU A 30 -21.13 12.87 19.81
N ILE A 31 -19.96 12.29 20.05
CA ILE A 31 -19.85 11.05 20.85
C ILE A 31 -19.27 11.26 22.26
N VAL A 32 -18.74 12.43 22.62
CA VAL A 32 -18.15 12.64 23.95
C VAL A 32 -19.09 13.39 24.89
N LYS A 33 -20.10 12.69 25.41
CA LYS A 33 -20.75 13.03 26.69
C LYS A 33 -21.14 11.77 27.46
N GLU A 34 -20.15 11.08 28.01
CA GLU A 34 -20.17 10.75 29.44
C GLU A 34 -18.76 10.34 29.90
N SER A 35 -18.31 11.01 30.95
CA SER A 35 -16.98 10.97 31.50
C SER A 35 -16.84 9.89 32.56
N VAL A 36 -15.85 9.01 32.42
CA VAL A 36 -15.07 8.48 33.56
C VAL A 36 -13.63 8.25 33.08
N ALA A 37 -12.66 8.77 33.82
CA ALA A 37 -11.24 8.42 33.74
C ALA A 37 -10.73 8.15 35.17
N PRO A 38 -9.55 7.52 35.39
CA PRO A 38 -8.63 6.91 34.43
C PRO A 38 -8.23 5.46 34.81
N GLU A 39 -7.85 4.65 33.83
CA GLU A 39 -6.84 3.61 34.06
C GLU A 39 -6.04 3.37 32.79
N ASN A 40 -4.72 3.38 32.92
CA ASN A 40 -3.78 3.09 31.83
C ASN A 40 -3.94 1.63 31.42
N SER A 41 -4.65 1.40 30.33
CA SER A 41 -4.49 0.24 29.49
C SER A 41 -4.29 0.75 28.07
N GLU A 42 -3.13 0.47 27.49
CA GLU A 42 -2.94 0.52 26.04
C GLU A 42 -4.03 -0.36 25.43
N ILE A 43 -5.09 0.26 24.88
CA ILE A 43 -6.07 -0.46 24.07
C ILE A 43 -5.41 -0.58 22.70
N GLU A 44 -4.62 -1.63 22.53
CA GLU A 44 -4.35 -2.16 21.20
C GLU A 44 -5.71 -2.66 20.68
N GLU A 45 -6.42 -1.82 19.93
CA GLU A 45 -7.54 -2.30 19.12
C GLU A 45 -6.94 -3.25 18.08
N GLU A 46 -6.93 -4.55 18.39
CA GLU A 46 -6.65 -5.58 17.41
C GLU A 46 -7.68 -5.43 16.29
N ILE A 47 -7.24 -4.86 15.17
CA ILE A 47 -8.00 -4.93 13.92
C ILE A 47 -8.30 -6.41 13.71
N PRO A 48 -9.57 -6.82 13.54
CA PRO A 48 -9.94 -8.22 13.41
C PRO A 48 -9.55 -8.71 12.01
N ILE A 49 -8.25 -8.79 11.75
CA ILE A 49 -7.66 -9.27 10.50
C ILE A 49 -8.08 -10.73 10.26
N ASP A 50 -8.43 -11.46 11.32
CA ASP A 50 -8.97 -12.82 11.22
C ASP A 50 -10.33 -12.90 10.50
N ASP A 51 -11.08 -11.80 10.41
CA ASP A 51 -12.39 -11.80 9.75
C ASP A 51 -12.28 -11.80 8.22
N ILE A 52 -11.24 -11.18 7.65
CA ILE A 52 -11.10 -11.04 6.18
C ILE A 52 -10.77 -12.35 5.46
N PHE A 53 -10.35 -13.38 6.20
CA PHE A 53 -9.97 -14.68 5.66
C PHE A 53 -10.99 -15.80 5.96
N LYS A 54 -12.14 -15.46 6.58
CA LYS A 54 -13.21 -16.42 6.84
C LYS A 54 -13.90 -16.85 5.54
N PRO A 55 -14.38 -18.09 5.43
CA PRO A 55 -15.15 -18.53 4.28
C PRO A 55 -16.37 -17.62 4.04
N SER A 56 -16.59 -17.24 2.78
CA SER A 56 -17.76 -16.49 2.34
C SER A 56 -18.07 -16.82 0.88
N GLU A 57 -19.24 -16.41 0.39
CA GLU A 57 -19.62 -16.56 -1.03
C GLU A 57 -18.69 -15.80 -2.00
N GLN A 58 -17.87 -14.86 -1.50
CA GLN A 58 -16.92 -14.09 -2.30
C GLN A 58 -15.56 -14.79 -2.44
N HIS A 59 -15.33 -15.87 -1.70
CA HIS A 59 -14.07 -16.59 -1.66
C HIS A 59 -14.12 -17.88 -2.49
N ASP A 60 -13.18 -18.02 -3.41
CA ASP A 60 -13.12 -19.08 -4.41
C ASP A 60 -11.72 -19.73 -4.48
N GLU A 61 -10.84 -19.42 -3.53
CA GLU A 61 -9.58 -20.13 -3.28
C GLU A 61 -9.26 -20.27 -1.79
N ILE A 62 -8.45 -21.29 -1.46
CA ILE A 62 -7.87 -21.45 -0.12
C ILE A 62 -6.35 -21.40 -0.21
N LEU A 63 -5.75 -20.38 0.39
CA LEU A 63 -4.31 -20.31 0.63
C LEU A 63 -3.98 -20.93 1.99
N VAL A 64 -2.85 -21.63 2.08
CA VAL A 64 -2.37 -22.24 3.33
C VAL A 64 -1.03 -21.63 3.73
N ILE A 65 -1.01 -20.97 4.89
CA ILE A 65 0.19 -20.37 5.48
C ILE A 65 0.44 -21.02 6.84
N GLY A 66 1.47 -21.87 6.92
CA GLY A 66 1.71 -22.70 8.09
C GLY A 66 0.56 -23.66 8.35
N LYS A 67 -0.21 -23.42 9.42
CA LYS A 67 -1.41 -24.20 9.78
C LYS A 67 -2.72 -23.45 9.48
N GLN A 68 -2.64 -22.19 9.05
CA GLN A 68 -3.80 -21.34 8.82
C GLN A 68 -4.30 -21.51 7.39
N LYS A 69 -5.63 -21.56 7.25
CA LYS A 69 -6.33 -21.59 5.97
C LYS A 69 -7.00 -20.25 5.74
N LEU A 70 -6.64 -19.60 4.65
CA LEU A 70 -7.12 -18.27 4.30
C LEU A 70 -8.03 -18.41 3.09
N HIS A 71 -9.31 -18.11 3.26
CA HIS A 71 -10.24 -18.02 2.16
C HIS A 71 -10.05 -16.67 1.48
N VAL A 72 -9.79 -16.69 0.17
CA VAL A 72 -9.48 -15.49 -0.61
C VAL A 72 -10.25 -15.48 -1.93
N SER A 73 -10.33 -14.30 -2.55
CA SER A 73 -10.89 -14.12 -3.89
C SER A 73 -9.76 -14.12 -4.93
N LYS A 74 -9.82 -15.05 -5.89
CA LYS A 74 -8.87 -15.14 -7.01
C LYS A 74 -8.84 -13.86 -7.80
N ALA A 75 -10.02 -13.40 -8.22
CA ALA A 75 -10.17 -12.21 -9.03
C ALA A 75 -9.55 -10.99 -8.35
N PHE A 76 -9.80 -10.82 -7.04
CA PHE A 76 -9.25 -9.71 -6.27
C PHE A 76 -7.73 -9.76 -6.20
N LEU A 77 -7.16 -10.87 -5.75
CA LEU A 77 -5.70 -10.98 -5.61
C LEU A 77 -4.99 -10.93 -6.96
N SER A 78 -5.52 -11.58 -8.00
CA SER A 78 -4.96 -11.51 -9.36
C SER A 78 -5.00 -10.10 -9.95
N PHE A 79 -6.04 -9.32 -9.66
CA PHE A 79 -6.11 -7.94 -10.11
C PHE A 79 -4.97 -7.08 -9.52
N HIS A 80 -4.58 -7.35 -8.28
CA HIS A 80 -3.52 -6.62 -7.59
C HIS A 80 -2.12 -7.19 -7.80
N SER A 81 -1.98 -8.42 -8.31
CA SER A 81 -0.73 -9.19 -8.26
C SER A 81 -0.57 -10.12 -9.45
N GLU A 82 0.48 -9.85 -10.24
CA GLU A 82 0.92 -10.77 -11.31
C GLU A 82 1.32 -12.14 -10.75
N PHE A 83 1.87 -12.18 -9.54
CA PHE A 83 2.20 -13.43 -8.84
C PHE A 83 0.94 -14.28 -8.61
N PHE A 84 -0.13 -13.70 -8.06
CA PHE A 84 -1.36 -14.43 -7.78
C PHE A 84 -2.13 -14.78 -9.06
N GLU A 85 -2.12 -13.92 -10.08
CA GLU A 85 -2.63 -14.24 -11.41
C GLU A 85 -1.97 -15.50 -11.99
N ALA A 86 -0.63 -15.56 -11.97
CA ALA A 86 0.11 -16.74 -12.43
C ALA A 86 -0.17 -17.97 -11.55
N LEU A 87 -0.25 -17.79 -10.23
CA LEU A 87 -0.50 -18.86 -9.27
C LEU A 87 -1.87 -19.53 -9.51
N PHE A 88 -2.93 -18.75 -9.69
CA PHE A 88 -4.29 -19.28 -9.85
C PHE A 88 -4.55 -19.82 -11.25
N SER A 89 -3.95 -19.23 -12.28
CA SER A 89 -4.05 -19.73 -13.66
C SER A 89 -3.52 -21.17 -13.78
N ASN A 90 -2.39 -21.46 -13.12
CA ASN A 90 -1.77 -22.78 -13.12
C ASN A 90 -2.56 -23.83 -12.32
N ASN A 91 -3.35 -23.40 -11.33
CA ASN A 91 -4.05 -24.27 -10.38
C ASN A 91 -5.52 -24.54 -10.74
N SER A 92 -6.04 -23.97 -11.81
CA SER A 92 -7.45 -24.03 -12.28
C SER A 92 -8.01 -25.42 -12.66
N ARG A 93 -7.28 -26.52 -12.42
CA ARG A 93 -7.69 -27.87 -12.85
C ARG A 93 -8.50 -28.60 -11.76
N GLY A 94 -9.83 -28.45 -11.75
CA GLY A 94 -10.77 -29.35 -11.06
C GLY A 94 -11.88 -28.66 -10.26
N ASN A 95 -12.97 -29.41 -10.00
CA ASN A 95 -14.20 -28.93 -9.35
C ASN A 95 -14.13 -28.80 -7.80
N LYS A 96 -12.96 -28.99 -7.19
CA LYS A 96 -12.78 -28.84 -5.73
C LYS A 96 -11.78 -27.72 -5.47
N LEU A 97 -12.10 -26.85 -4.51
CA LEU A 97 -11.15 -25.87 -3.97
C LEU A 97 -9.89 -26.62 -3.53
N LYS A 98 -8.74 -26.24 -4.10
CA LYS A 98 -7.46 -26.85 -3.77
C LYS A 98 -6.75 -25.94 -2.79
N GLU A 99 -6.26 -26.52 -1.71
CA GLU A 99 -5.42 -25.80 -0.78
C GLU A 99 -4.05 -25.51 -1.42
N ILE A 100 -3.73 -24.24 -1.62
CA ILE A 100 -2.46 -23.80 -2.21
C ILE A 100 -1.52 -23.31 -1.09
N PRO A 101 -0.40 -24.01 -0.83
CA PRO A 101 0.54 -23.59 0.20
C PRO A 101 1.36 -22.37 -0.26
N ILE A 102 1.41 -21.33 0.58
CA ILE A 102 2.32 -20.20 0.44
C ILE A 102 3.45 -20.36 1.48
N LYS A 103 4.67 -20.53 1.01
CA LYS A 103 5.85 -20.83 1.85
C LYS A 103 6.61 -19.57 2.24
N GLU A 104 7.41 -19.70 3.30
CA GLU A 104 8.38 -18.68 3.79
C GLU A 104 7.74 -17.32 4.13
N VAL A 105 6.46 -17.34 4.49
CA VAL A 105 5.72 -16.18 5.00
C VAL A 105 4.99 -16.61 6.26
N THR A 106 4.91 -15.71 7.23
CA THR A 106 4.10 -15.93 8.42
C THR A 106 2.66 -15.47 8.17
N TYR A 107 1.70 -16.05 8.89
CA TYR A 107 0.31 -15.60 8.81
C TYR A 107 0.20 -14.10 9.09
N LYS A 108 0.83 -13.63 10.18
CA LYS A 108 0.80 -12.22 10.60
C LYS A 108 1.28 -11.28 9.50
N ASP A 109 2.43 -11.59 8.88
CA ASP A 109 3.00 -10.77 7.81
C ASP A 109 2.08 -10.70 6.59
N PHE A 110 1.52 -11.84 6.18
CA PHE A 110 0.57 -11.89 5.07
C PHE A 110 -0.71 -11.13 5.36
N ALA A 111 -1.17 -11.22 6.60
CA ALA A 111 -2.40 -10.61 7.07
C ALA A 111 -2.28 -9.08 7.09
N VAL A 112 -1.15 -8.55 7.59
CA VAL A 112 -0.79 -7.12 7.52
C VAL A 112 -0.65 -6.66 6.07
N PHE A 113 -0.05 -7.49 5.21
CA PHE A 113 0.07 -7.18 3.79
C PHE A 113 -1.29 -7.05 3.11
N CYS A 114 -2.18 -8.04 3.24
CA CYS A 114 -3.52 -8.00 2.67
C CYS A 114 -4.36 -6.86 3.24
N SER A 115 -4.28 -6.61 4.55
CA SER A 115 -5.07 -5.55 5.17
C SER A 115 -4.72 -4.17 4.62
N SER A 116 -3.54 -3.96 4.02
CA SER A 116 -3.16 -2.66 3.45
C SER A 116 -3.91 -2.27 2.16
N PHE A 117 -4.52 -3.22 1.45
CA PHE A 117 -5.21 -2.95 0.17
C PHE A 117 -6.57 -3.62 0.01
N TYR A 118 -7.04 -4.36 1.02
CA TYR A 118 -8.41 -4.89 1.05
C TYR A 118 -9.43 -3.74 1.20
N PRO A 119 -10.74 -3.98 0.94
CA PRO A 119 -11.76 -2.93 0.88
C PRO A 119 -11.85 -2.00 2.10
N ASN A 120 -11.45 -2.47 3.28
CA ASN A 120 -11.28 -1.65 4.48
C ASN A 120 -9.79 -1.61 4.84
N PRO A 121 -9.00 -0.75 4.19
CA PRO A 121 -7.56 -0.82 4.28
C PRO A 121 -7.07 -0.30 5.64
N VAL A 122 -6.04 -0.96 6.17
CA VAL A 122 -5.27 -0.52 7.32
C VAL A 122 -4.07 0.26 6.80
N PHE A 123 -3.96 1.54 7.21
CA PHE A 123 -2.85 2.38 6.77
C PHE A 123 -1.52 1.92 7.37
N PRO A 124 -0.41 2.02 6.62
CA PRO A 124 0.91 1.75 7.16
C PRO A 124 1.26 2.67 8.34
N ASN A 125 2.13 2.16 9.18
CA ASN A 125 2.91 2.93 10.15
C ASN A 125 4.40 2.57 10.01
N ASP A 126 5.28 3.32 10.70
CA ASP A 126 6.74 3.16 10.61
C ASP A 126 7.24 1.74 10.95
N GLU A 127 6.54 1.01 11.83
CA GLU A 127 6.88 -0.36 12.21
C GLU A 127 6.53 -1.38 11.12
N THR A 128 5.47 -1.10 10.35
CA THR A 128 4.98 -1.99 9.28
C THR A 128 5.65 -1.76 7.93
N VAL A 129 6.28 -0.60 7.70
CA VAL A 129 6.86 -0.18 6.41
C VAL A 129 7.72 -1.27 5.79
N GLU A 130 8.74 -1.74 6.50
CA GLU A 130 9.70 -2.71 5.94
C GLU A 130 9.01 -4.02 5.56
N LYS A 131 8.08 -4.49 6.41
CA LYS A 131 7.38 -5.74 6.15
C LYS A 131 6.45 -5.62 4.96
N LEU A 132 5.72 -4.51 4.84
CA LEU A 132 4.86 -4.24 3.69
C LEU A 132 5.66 -4.17 2.40
N LEU A 133 6.83 -3.51 2.42
CA LEU A 133 7.73 -3.43 1.27
C LEU A 133 8.26 -4.83 0.88
N GLU A 134 8.73 -5.62 1.84
CA GLU A 134 9.18 -7.01 1.61
C GLU A 134 8.08 -7.86 0.96
N MET A 135 6.86 -7.81 1.50
CA MET A 135 5.72 -8.57 0.97
C MET A 135 5.26 -8.05 -0.38
N SER A 136 5.25 -6.73 -0.60
CA SER A 136 4.89 -6.12 -1.89
C SER A 136 5.81 -6.58 -3.01
N ARG A 137 7.12 -6.67 -2.76
CA ARG A 137 8.10 -7.20 -3.70
C ARG A 137 7.90 -8.70 -3.92
N ARG A 138 7.70 -9.46 -2.85
CA ARG A 138 7.51 -10.92 -2.92
C ARG A 138 6.29 -11.30 -3.75
N PHE A 139 5.17 -10.62 -3.53
CA PHE A 139 3.89 -10.91 -4.17
C PHE A 139 3.59 -9.99 -5.36
N LEU A 140 4.54 -9.17 -5.80
CA LEU A 140 4.40 -8.29 -6.96
C LEU A 140 3.14 -7.39 -6.89
N VAL A 141 2.94 -6.71 -5.75
CA VAL A 141 1.81 -5.79 -5.52
C VAL A 141 2.31 -4.36 -5.40
N SER A 142 2.50 -3.71 -6.53
CA SER A 142 3.05 -2.35 -6.62
C SER A 142 2.20 -1.29 -5.91
N SER A 143 0.88 -1.51 -5.80
CA SER A 143 0.00 -0.60 -5.07
C SER A 143 0.38 -0.48 -3.59
N VAL A 144 0.88 -1.55 -2.97
CA VAL A 144 1.34 -1.50 -1.57
C VAL A 144 2.61 -0.67 -1.45
N THR A 145 3.55 -0.79 -2.41
CA THR A 145 4.73 0.08 -2.47
C THR A 145 4.34 1.55 -2.57
N GLY A 146 3.35 1.90 -3.40
CA GLY A 146 2.83 3.26 -3.50
C GLY A 146 2.16 3.77 -2.22
N ILE A 147 1.39 2.91 -1.53
CA ILE A 147 0.78 3.25 -0.23
C ILE A 147 1.85 3.51 0.84
N VAL A 148 2.92 2.70 0.84
CA VAL A 148 4.07 2.89 1.74
C VAL A 148 4.86 4.16 1.38
N GLU A 149 5.10 4.43 0.09
CA GLU A 149 5.77 5.65 -0.36
C GLU A 149 5.02 6.89 0.15
N TYR A 150 3.69 6.89 0.04
CA TYR A 150 2.86 7.98 0.56
C TYR A 150 3.03 8.17 2.08
N HIS A 151 2.99 7.08 2.86
CA HIS A 151 3.22 7.14 4.30
C HIS A 151 4.58 7.74 4.65
N LEU A 152 5.64 7.26 3.98
CA LEU A 152 7.01 7.74 4.18
C LEU A 152 7.16 9.23 3.86
N ILE A 153 6.50 9.71 2.81
CA ILE A 153 6.55 11.12 2.43
C ILE A 153 5.81 12.01 3.43
N HIS A 154 4.64 11.59 3.93
CA HIS A 154 3.70 12.50 4.59
C HIS A 154 3.56 12.32 6.09
N ASN A 155 3.79 11.12 6.61
CA ASN A 155 3.39 10.76 7.98
C ASN A 155 4.54 10.16 8.80
N SER A 156 5.60 9.67 8.14
CA SER A 156 6.68 8.94 8.80
C SER A 156 7.59 9.83 9.63
N ARG A 157 8.15 9.23 10.69
CA ARG A 157 9.22 9.79 11.53
C ARG A 157 10.55 9.04 11.35
N ILE A 158 10.64 8.16 10.36
CA ILE A 158 11.88 7.45 10.04
C ILE A 158 12.96 8.46 9.64
N PRO A 159 14.21 8.33 10.16
CA PRO A 159 15.32 9.20 9.77
C PRO A 159 15.56 9.24 8.27
N ASN A 160 15.99 10.39 7.76
CA ASN A 160 16.11 10.64 6.32
C ASN A 160 17.08 9.66 5.65
N GLU A 161 18.16 9.27 6.33
CA GLU A 161 19.18 8.34 5.85
C GLU A 161 18.58 6.96 5.57
N LYS A 162 17.74 6.47 6.50
CA LYS A 162 17.00 5.22 6.32
C LYS A 162 15.94 5.32 5.24
N MET A 163 15.25 6.46 5.12
CA MET A 163 14.30 6.67 4.04
C MET A 163 14.97 6.70 2.65
N ILE A 164 16.15 7.29 2.51
CA ILE A 164 16.92 7.27 1.25
C ILE A 164 17.21 5.83 0.84
N TRP A 165 17.69 5.01 1.78
CA TRP A 165 17.93 3.59 1.50
C TRP A 165 16.67 2.83 1.13
N LEU A 166 15.58 2.97 1.89
CA LEU A 166 14.30 2.33 1.55
C LEU A 166 13.80 2.77 0.16
N ALA A 167 13.95 4.06 -0.16
CA ALA A 167 13.48 4.61 -1.42
C ALA A 167 14.27 4.10 -2.63
N ASP A 168 15.59 4.00 -2.50
CA ASP A 168 16.45 3.43 -3.53
C ASP A 168 16.20 1.91 -3.69
N GLU A 169 16.21 1.18 -2.57
CA GLU A 169 16.04 -0.28 -2.55
C GLU A 169 14.71 -0.72 -3.18
N TYR A 170 13.60 -0.03 -2.87
CA TYR A 170 12.26 -0.37 -3.35
C TYR A 170 11.76 0.53 -4.49
N GLU A 171 12.66 1.24 -5.17
CA GLU A 171 12.37 2.03 -6.38
C GLU A 171 11.27 3.11 -6.19
N MET A 172 11.22 3.72 -5.00
CA MET A 172 10.28 4.79 -4.64
C MET A 172 10.83 6.18 -5.05
N ALA A 173 10.70 6.51 -6.33
CA ALA A 173 11.33 7.68 -6.94
C ALA A 173 10.92 9.03 -6.32
N ASN A 174 9.65 9.18 -5.88
CA ASN A 174 9.19 10.44 -5.30
C ASN A 174 9.77 10.64 -3.90
N LEU A 175 9.81 9.57 -3.11
CA LEU A 175 10.45 9.58 -1.80
C LEU A 175 11.94 9.85 -1.92
N LEU A 176 12.65 9.15 -2.80
CA LEU A 176 14.10 9.32 -2.98
C LEU A 176 14.42 10.78 -3.34
N LYS A 177 13.70 11.35 -4.31
CA LYS A 177 13.86 12.75 -4.70
C LYS A 177 13.64 13.70 -3.52
N LYS A 178 12.57 13.50 -2.74
CA LYS A 178 12.26 14.33 -1.56
C LYS A 178 13.36 14.22 -0.51
N CYS A 179 13.79 13.01 -0.17
CA CYS A 179 14.80 12.79 0.85
C CYS A 179 16.17 13.36 0.46
N VAL A 180 16.56 13.24 -0.81
CA VAL A 180 17.77 13.88 -1.34
C VAL A 180 17.66 15.40 -1.28
N GLN A 181 16.50 15.98 -1.63
CA GLN A 181 16.28 17.44 -1.51
C GLN A 181 16.38 17.95 -0.06
N ASN A 182 16.07 17.11 0.93
CA ASN A 182 16.17 17.45 2.35
C ASN A 182 17.62 17.48 2.87
N ILE A 183 18.59 16.95 2.12
CA ILE A 183 20.01 17.17 2.44
C ILE A 183 20.29 18.66 2.21
N ASP A 184 20.58 19.40 3.27
CA ASP A 184 20.63 20.86 3.29
C ASP A 184 22.05 21.45 3.44
N SER A 185 23.04 20.59 3.65
CA SER A 185 24.42 20.96 3.92
C SER A 185 25.41 19.87 3.49
N ILE A 186 26.68 20.26 3.34
CA ILE A 186 27.78 19.31 3.08
C ILE A 186 28.01 18.42 4.31
N GLU A 187 27.79 18.96 5.51
CA GLU A 187 27.87 18.25 6.79
C GLU A 187 26.84 17.11 6.87
N ALA A 188 25.56 17.39 6.58
CA ALA A 188 24.52 16.35 6.54
C ALA A 188 24.82 15.25 5.52
N ALA A 189 25.42 15.60 4.38
CA ALA A 189 25.83 14.62 3.39
C ALA A 189 26.99 13.72 3.88
N LYS A 190 27.94 14.28 4.65
CA LYS A 190 29.00 13.49 5.30
C LYS A 190 28.43 12.58 6.37
N GLU A 191 27.49 13.06 7.18
CA GLU A 191 26.80 12.23 8.17
C GLU A 191 26.09 11.05 7.51
N LEU A 192 25.37 11.29 6.41
CA LEU A 192 24.77 10.25 5.58
C LEU A 192 25.84 9.24 5.10
N GLN A 193 26.98 9.71 4.60
CA GLN A 193 28.06 8.85 4.10
C GLN A 193 28.60 7.85 5.15
N GLU A 194 28.60 8.24 6.42
CA GLU A 194 29.06 7.39 7.54
C GLU A 194 28.02 6.35 7.98
N THR A 195 26.78 6.43 7.47
CA THR A 195 25.73 5.46 7.81
C THR A 195 25.91 4.11 7.10
N PRO A 196 25.53 2.98 7.72
CA PRO A 196 25.54 1.68 7.06
C PRO A 196 24.54 1.60 5.88
N GLU A 197 23.51 2.43 5.87
CA GLU A 197 22.54 2.58 4.78
C GLU A 197 23.20 3.09 3.50
N TYR A 198 24.10 4.08 3.60
CA TYR A 198 24.76 4.67 2.44
C TYR A 198 25.60 3.66 1.65
N ALA A 199 26.23 2.72 2.36
CA ALA A 199 27.00 1.64 1.73
C ALA A 199 26.13 0.78 0.79
N LYS A 200 24.84 0.62 1.10
CA LYS A 200 23.88 -0.20 0.35
C LYS A 200 23.30 0.52 -0.88
N LEU A 201 23.44 1.84 -0.96
CA LEU A 201 22.84 2.61 -2.06
C LEU A 201 23.42 2.24 -3.41
N SER A 202 22.56 2.26 -4.42
CA SER A 202 22.87 2.17 -5.83
C SER A 202 23.79 3.32 -6.28
N ASN A 203 24.46 3.13 -7.41
CA ASN A 203 25.27 4.19 -8.00
C ASN A 203 24.41 5.40 -8.41
N ASP A 204 23.17 5.17 -8.83
CA ASP A 204 22.25 6.22 -9.25
C ASP A 204 21.80 7.07 -8.05
N ALA A 205 21.45 6.44 -6.92
CA ALA A 205 21.15 7.18 -5.69
C ALA A 205 22.37 7.96 -5.17
N LYS A 206 23.57 7.36 -5.21
CA LYS A 206 24.81 8.06 -4.85
C LYS A 206 25.09 9.25 -5.77
N ALA A 207 24.81 9.12 -7.07
CA ALA A 207 24.93 10.23 -8.02
C ALA A 207 23.92 11.35 -7.71
N MET A 208 22.67 11.02 -7.37
CA MET A 208 21.67 12.02 -6.96
C MET A 208 22.11 12.78 -5.71
N VAL A 209 22.69 12.09 -4.72
CA VAL A 209 23.26 12.72 -3.52
C VAL A 209 24.42 13.64 -3.90
N LEU A 210 25.32 13.21 -4.78
CA LEU A 210 26.42 14.06 -5.26
C LEU A 210 25.92 15.30 -5.99
N ASP A 211 24.95 15.16 -6.91
CA ASP A 211 24.33 16.27 -7.62
C ASP A 211 23.68 17.28 -6.67
N ARG A 212 23.12 16.79 -5.55
CA ARG A 212 22.62 17.66 -4.49
C ARG A 212 23.74 18.42 -3.78
N ILE A 213 24.83 17.74 -3.42
CA ILE A 213 26.00 18.35 -2.76
C ILE A 213 26.62 19.44 -3.63
N MET A 214 26.69 19.22 -4.95
CA MET A 214 27.24 20.19 -5.90
C MET A 214 26.48 21.54 -5.94
N GLN A 215 25.27 21.61 -5.38
CA GLN A 215 24.51 22.87 -5.27
C GLN A 215 24.97 23.75 -4.09
N PHE A 216 25.82 23.23 -3.21
CA PHE A 216 26.37 23.94 -2.05
C PHE A 216 27.79 24.47 -2.27
N ILE A 217 28.40 24.17 -3.42
CA ILE A 217 29.78 24.53 -3.79
C ILE A 217 29.75 25.63 -4.85
#